data_AF-A0A1G0YHB0-F1
#
_entry.id   AF-A0A1G0YHB0-F1
#
_cell.length_a   1.000
_cell.length_b   1.000
_cell.length_c   1.000
_cell.angle_alpha   90.00
_cell.angle_beta   90.00
_cell.angle_gamma   90.00
#
_symmetry.space_group_name_H-M   'P 1'
#
loop_
_entity.id
_entity.type
_entity.pdbx_description
1 polymer ?
#
loop_
_entity_poly.entity_id
_entity_poly.type
_entity_poly.pdbx_seq_one_letter_code
_entity_poly.pdbx_strand_id
1 'polypeptide(L)'
;MSRISCMDALNSAITRTEEVLFKPFDFVKWIVFGFSAWLAFMGETIGKGIEFMPVNFGDLFKVFLPQPSGSSSQGIQKNIVSDFLSSVSPSHITGSSLSNIFSLKNFIIIMLLAGLIFTAAVLLVFLLSWLKARFEFVFLDNILTRSPDIARPWRENTSLGNSVFIFRVLTNIIGIMILLTGLAVMGVLAFTWIKQSIAEKSFSWPDPGIAISLAVCVLIITVISLFFTVLFFLFKHFAIPMMYKKNIKSLPAIINVYSLFRKHPWAFSKYIMLVCILNIGIKLILFIVCICTCCTGFIVLSIPYLSTLIVLPALVFFRFFSLEFLAQIDDSCNLFIENN
;
A
#
# COMPACT_ATOMS: atom_id res chain seq x y z
N MET A 1 -32.70 -12.26 14.52
CA MET A 1 -31.36 -12.39 13.91
C MET A 1 -31.48 -11.99 12.46
N SER A 2 -31.14 -10.74 12.12
CA SER A 2 -31.00 -10.33 10.72
C SER A 2 -29.97 -11.25 10.06
N ARG A 3 -30.26 -11.77 8.87
CA ARG A 3 -29.25 -12.52 8.12
C ARG A 3 -28.12 -11.56 7.80
N ILE A 4 -26.89 -11.88 8.20
CA ILE A 4 -25.70 -11.14 7.75
C ILE A 4 -25.67 -11.25 6.22
N SER A 5 -25.99 -10.15 5.55
CA SER A 5 -26.21 -10.10 4.12
C SER A 5 -25.27 -9.05 3.55
N CYS A 6 -24.18 -9.53 2.96
CA CYS A 6 -23.20 -8.67 2.30
C CYS A 6 -23.86 -7.82 1.19
N MET A 7 -24.92 -8.33 0.57
CA MET A 7 -25.66 -7.58 -0.46
C MET A 7 -26.48 -6.44 0.12
N ASP A 8 -27.06 -6.61 1.30
CA ASP A 8 -27.79 -5.51 1.96
C ASP A 8 -26.81 -4.42 2.42
N ALA A 9 -25.65 -4.81 2.95
CA ALA A 9 -24.56 -3.88 3.27
C ALA A 9 -24.05 -3.15 2.01
N LEU A 10 -23.96 -3.87 0.88
CA LEU A 10 -23.54 -3.32 -0.40
C LEU A 10 -24.51 -2.23 -0.89
N ASN A 11 -25.80 -2.54 -0.93
CA ASN A 11 -26.84 -1.62 -1.38
C ASN A 11 -26.92 -0.38 -0.48
N SER A 12 -26.89 -0.57 0.85
CA SER A 12 -26.87 0.55 1.80
C SER A 12 -25.64 1.45 1.60
N ALA A 13 -24.47 0.86 1.38
CA ALA A 13 -23.24 1.60 1.15
C ALA A 13 -23.27 2.42 -0.15
N ILE A 14 -23.88 1.91 -1.23
CA ILE A 14 -24.07 2.66 -2.48
C ILE A 14 -24.96 3.88 -2.22
N THR A 15 -26.12 3.67 -1.60
CA THR A 15 -27.07 4.75 -1.28
C THR A 15 -26.40 5.85 -0.45
N ARG A 16 -25.66 5.48 0.60
CA ARG A 16 -24.95 6.47 1.44
C ARG A 16 -23.84 7.19 0.69
N THR A 17 -23.11 6.50 -0.18
CA THR A 17 -22.09 7.14 -1.02
C THR A 17 -22.73 8.19 -1.92
N GLU A 18 -23.87 7.86 -2.50
CA GLU A 18 -24.63 8.79 -3.35
C GLU A 18 -25.13 10.00 -2.57
N GLU A 19 -25.71 9.78 -1.39
CA GLU A 19 -26.16 10.85 -0.50
C GLU A 19 -25.03 11.79 -0.10
N VAL A 20 -23.87 11.25 0.28
CA VAL A 20 -22.76 12.06 0.79
C VAL A 20 -22.03 12.81 -0.31
N LEU A 21 -21.83 12.21 -1.48
CA LEU A 21 -21.03 12.81 -2.55
C LEU A 21 -21.86 13.60 -3.57
N PHE A 22 -23.10 13.21 -3.83
CA PHE A 22 -23.88 13.76 -4.95
C PHE A 22 -25.15 14.52 -4.51
N LYS A 23 -25.60 14.44 -3.24
CA LYS A 23 -26.86 15.05 -2.78
C LYS A 23 -26.72 15.90 -1.49
N PRO A 24 -26.46 17.21 -1.57
CA PRO A 24 -26.15 18.01 -2.77
C PRO A 24 -24.67 17.88 -3.17
N PHE A 25 -24.40 17.93 -4.48
CA PHE A 25 -23.04 18.00 -4.99
C PHE A 25 -22.39 19.34 -4.60
N ASP A 26 -21.25 19.26 -3.96
CA ASP A 26 -20.44 20.41 -3.53
C ASP A 26 -18.98 20.13 -3.89
N PHE A 27 -18.45 20.98 -4.78
CA PHE A 27 -17.11 20.84 -5.32
C PHE A 27 -16.01 21.04 -4.25
N VAL A 28 -16.24 21.94 -3.28
CA VAL A 28 -15.30 22.16 -2.18
C VAL A 28 -15.23 20.90 -1.31
N LYS A 29 -16.38 20.32 -1.01
CA LYS A 29 -16.47 19.03 -0.30
C LYS A 29 -15.73 17.92 -1.05
N TRP A 30 -15.90 17.84 -2.36
CA TRP A 30 -15.23 16.85 -3.20
C TRP A 30 -13.70 16.96 -3.12
N ILE A 31 -13.16 18.18 -3.25
CA ILE A 31 -11.72 18.43 -3.16
C ILE A 31 -11.18 18.10 -1.77
N VAL A 32 -11.89 18.51 -0.70
CA VAL A 32 -11.46 18.26 0.67
C VAL A 32 -11.50 16.77 1.02
N PHE A 33 -12.55 16.06 0.60
CA PHE A 33 -12.64 14.62 0.78
C PHE A 33 -11.59 13.89 -0.05
N GLY A 34 -11.32 14.37 -1.27
CA GLY A 34 -10.23 13.89 -2.09
C GLY A 34 -8.87 14.08 -1.44
N PHE A 35 -8.63 15.22 -0.81
CA PHE A 35 -7.38 15.51 -0.10
C PHE A 35 -7.22 14.65 1.16
N SER A 36 -8.27 14.54 1.98
CA SER A 36 -8.22 13.69 3.17
C SER A 36 -8.09 12.21 2.81
N ALA A 37 -8.78 11.75 1.76
CA ALA A 37 -8.59 10.43 1.21
C ALA A 37 -7.16 10.24 0.69
N TRP A 38 -6.65 11.15 -0.13
CA TRP A 38 -5.30 11.00 -0.70
C TRP A 38 -4.23 10.85 0.38
N LEU A 39 -4.32 11.63 1.46
CA LEU A 39 -3.41 11.48 2.60
C LEU A 39 -3.66 10.19 3.40
N ALA A 40 -4.92 9.80 3.60
CA ALA A 40 -5.27 8.55 4.29
C ALA A 40 -4.82 7.29 3.53
N PHE A 41 -4.76 7.35 2.19
CA PHE A 41 -4.36 6.26 1.31
C PHE A 41 -2.96 6.46 0.71
N MET A 42 -2.21 7.49 1.13
CA MET A 42 -0.89 7.80 0.59
C MET A 42 0.09 6.62 0.79
N GLY A 43 0.85 6.29 -0.25
CA GLY A 43 1.80 5.17 -0.24
C GLY A 43 1.14 3.79 -0.34
N GLU A 44 -0.19 3.72 -0.33
CA GLU A 44 -0.94 2.60 -0.84
C GLU A 44 -1.21 2.83 -2.33
N THR A 45 -0.39 2.22 -3.18
CA THR A 45 -0.74 2.07 -4.60
C THR A 45 -2.15 1.47 -4.65
N ILE A 46 -3.04 1.98 -5.51
CA ILE A 46 -4.35 1.37 -5.80
C ILE A 46 -4.08 -0.08 -6.24
N GLY A 47 -4.11 -1.02 -5.28
CA GLY A 47 -3.45 -2.33 -5.44
C GLY A 47 -2.87 -2.96 -4.16
N LYS A 48 -2.53 -2.20 -3.10
CA LYS A 48 -1.95 -2.77 -1.86
C LYS A 48 -2.97 -3.41 -0.88
N GLY A 49 -4.26 -3.42 -1.21
CA GLY A 49 -5.29 -4.02 -0.35
C GLY A 49 -5.28 -5.55 -0.31
N ILE A 50 -4.59 -6.21 -1.24
CA ILE A 50 -4.50 -7.68 -1.31
C ILE A 50 -3.15 -8.02 -1.96
N GLU A 51 -2.20 -8.54 -1.19
CA GLU A 51 -0.90 -9.03 -1.66
C GLU A 51 -0.99 -10.25 -2.61
N PHE A 52 -2.20 -10.72 -2.97
CA PHE A 52 -2.41 -11.90 -3.82
C PHE A 52 -2.23 -11.69 -5.33
N MET A 53 -1.95 -10.47 -5.80
CA MET A 53 -1.70 -10.25 -7.23
C MET A 53 -0.48 -9.34 -7.46
N PRO A 54 0.49 -9.77 -8.28
CA PRO A 54 1.63 -8.96 -8.70
C PRO A 54 1.19 -8.01 -9.82
N VAL A 55 0.10 -7.26 -9.64
CA VAL A 55 -0.28 -6.20 -10.58
C VAL A 55 0.02 -4.87 -9.91
N ASN A 56 1.31 -4.58 -9.82
CA ASN A 56 1.82 -3.25 -9.57
C ASN A 56 1.43 -2.42 -10.80
N PHE A 57 0.69 -1.31 -10.65
CA PHE A 57 0.36 -0.46 -11.82
C PHE A 57 1.64 0.00 -12.55
N GLY A 58 2.75 0.16 -11.82
CA GLY A 58 4.08 0.41 -12.40
C GLY A 58 4.65 -0.78 -13.20
N ASP A 59 4.30 -2.02 -12.86
CA ASP A 59 4.67 -3.22 -13.61
C ASP A 59 3.71 -3.46 -14.79
N LEU A 60 2.42 -3.12 -14.66
CA LEU A 60 1.47 -3.07 -15.78
C LEU A 60 1.87 -2.02 -16.82
N PHE A 61 2.40 -0.87 -16.38
CA PHE A 61 2.94 0.16 -17.26
C PHE A 61 4.16 -0.35 -18.05
N LYS A 62 4.99 -1.22 -17.45
CA LYS A 62 6.07 -1.91 -18.16
C LYS A 62 5.54 -2.88 -19.22
N VAL A 63 4.37 -3.47 -19.04
CA VAL A 63 3.74 -4.36 -20.05
C VAL A 63 3.20 -3.58 -21.26
N PHE A 64 2.73 -2.34 -21.07
CA PHE A 64 2.17 -1.51 -22.14
C PHE A 64 3.17 -0.59 -22.85
N LEU A 65 4.29 -0.27 -22.20
CA LEU A 65 5.45 0.23 -22.93
C LEU A 65 6.05 -0.93 -23.73
N PRO A 66 6.52 -0.71 -24.98
CA PRO A 66 7.24 -1.74 -25.71
C PRO A 66 8.41 -2.20 -24.82
N GLN A 67 8.30 -3.39 -24.24
CA GLN A 67 9.48 -4.10 -23.78
C GLN A 67 10.31 -4.31 -25.05
N PRO A 68 11.60 -3.96 -25.06
CA PRO A 68 12.44 -4.23 -26.22
C PRO A 68 12.43 -5.74 -26.48
N SER A 69 11.59 -6.18 -27.42
CA SER A 69 11.52 -7.54 -27.90
C SER A 69 12.72 -7.76 -28.81
N GLY A 70 13.82 -8.17 -28.20
CA GLY A 70 15.05 -8.45 -28.93
C GLY A 70 16.14 -8.93 -28.00
N SER A 71 16.33 -10.23 -27.95
CA SER A 71 17.67 -10.82 -27.82
C SER A 71 18.53 -10.32 -29.00
N SER A 72 19.05 -9.11 -28.88
CA SER A 72 20.21 -8.59 -29.57
C SER A 72 20.52 -7.23 -28.95
N SER A 73 21.53 -7.27 -28.10
CA SER A 73 22.20 -6.10 -27.55
C SER A 73 22.86 -5.30 -28.68
N GLN A 74 22.12 -4.44 -29.39
CA GLN A 74 22.66 -3.36 -30.21
C GLN A 74 21.48 -2.65 -30.90
N GLY A 75 21.26 -1.36 -30.63
CA GLY A 75 20.23 -0.65 -31.37
C GLY A 75 19.98 0.78 -30.92
N ILE A 76 19.18 0.99 -29.88
CA ILE A 76 18.51 2.30 -29.72
C ILE A 76 18.66 2.92 -28.32
N GLN A 77 19.05 2.14 -27.30
CA GLN A 77 19.30 2.71 -25.95
C GLN A 77 20.74 3.19 -25.72
N LYS A 78 21.59 3.15 -26.75
CA LYS A 78 22.90 3.80 -26.67
C LYS A 78 22.81 5.30 -26.94
N ASN A 79 21.85 5.82 -27.69
CA ASN A 79 22.05 7.15 -28.26
C ASN A 79 21.65 8.31 -27.36
N ILE A 80 20.62 8.28 -26.52
CA ILE A 80 20.36 9.48 -25.67
C ILE A 80 21.44 9.65 -24.58
N VAL A 81 21.87 8.54 -23.98
CA VAL A 81 22.94 8.56 -22.97
C VAL A 81 24.30 8.74 -23.62
N SER A 82 24.60 8.13 -24.78
CA SER A 82 25.89 8.35 -25.46
C SER A 82 25.96 9.66 -26.25
N ASP A 83 24.85 10.23 -26.72
CA ASP A 83 24.77 11.57 -27.30
C ASP A 83 24.86 12.63 -26.20
N PHE A 84 24.26 12.38 -25.03
CA PHE A 84 24.50 13.22 -23.85
C PHE A 84 25.96 13.10 -23.37
N LEU A 85 26.49 11.88 -23.23
CA LEU A 85 27.89 11.63 -22.85
C LEU A 85 28.91 12.06 -23.91
N SER A 86 28.54 12.23 -25.18
CA SER A 86 29.42 12.76 -26.23
C SER A 86 29.26 14.26 -26.44
N SER A 87 28.10 14.84 -26.10
CA SER A 87 27.92 16.29 -25.94
C SER A 87 28.67 16.82 -24.71
N VAL A 88 28.90 15.97 -23.71
CA VAL A 88 29.93 16.15 -22.69
C VAL A 88 31.26 15.72 -23.30
N SER A 89 31.85 16.59 -24.11
CA SER A 89 33.14 16.32 -24.76
C SER A 89 34.20 15.86 -23.74
N PRO A 90 34.84 14.68 -23.91
CA PRO A 90 35.94 14.23 -23.04
C PRO A 90 37.22 15.07 -23.17
N SER A 91 37.25 16.07 -24.05
CA SER A 91 38.44 16.87 -24.33
C SER A 91 38.79 17.90 -23.23
N HIS A 92 37.90 18.11 -22.25
CA HIS A 92 38.18 18.96 -21.08
C HIS A 92 38.13 18.24 -19.72
N ILE A 93 37.83 16.94 -19.68
CA ILE A 93 38.06 16.14 -18.48
C ILE A 93 39.46 15.57 -18.59
N THR A 94 40.46 16.42 -18.37
CA THR A 94 41.84 15.99 -18.14
C THR A 94 41.83 14.88 -17.09
N GLY A 95 42.66 13.85 -17.23
CA GLY A 95 42.73 12.74 -16.26
C GLY A 95 42.94 13.17 -14.80
N SER A 96 43.40 14.41 -14.57
CA SER A 96 43.46 15.10 -13.29
C SER A 96 42.10 15.47 -12.66
N SER A 97 41.02 15.56 -13.45
CA SER A 97 39.67 15.94 -13.00
C SER A 97 38.88 14.74 -12.47
N LEU A 98 39.04 13.55 -13.05
CA LEU A 98 38.46 12.31 -12.52
C LEU A 98 39.20 11.81 -11.27
N SER A 99 40.53 11.95 -11.20
CA SER A 99 41.29 11.66 -9.98
C SER A 99 40.95 12.61 -8.83
N ASN A 100 40.56 13.86 -9.13
CA ASN A 100 40.05 14.80 -8.13
C ASN A 100 38.64 14.41 -7.67
N ILE A 101 37.73 13.96 -8.56
CA ILE A 101 36.39 13.45 -8.19
C ILE A 101 36.46 12.16 -7.34
N PHE A 102 37.41 11.27 -7.60
CA PHE A 102 37.67 10.07 -6.79
C PHE A 102 38.69 10.27 -5.65
N SER A 103 39.12 11.52 -5.41
CA SER A 103 39.95 11.83 -4.25
C SER A 103 39.21 11.43 -2.97
N LEU A 104 39.92 10.89 -1.98
CA LEU A 104 39.35 10.46 -0.69
C LEU A 104 38.42 11.52 -0.09
N LYS A 105 38.72 12.81 -0.28
CA LYS A 105 37.87 13.93 0.15
C LYS A 105 36.50 13.96 -0.54
N ASN A 106 36.46 13.78 -1.85
CA ASN A 106 35.22 13.79 -2.62
C ASN A 106 34.39 12.51 -2.42
N PHE A 107 35.04 11.36 -2.21
CA PHE A 107 34.35 10.13 -1.82
C PHE A 107 33.65 10.26 -0.46
N ILE A 108 34.33 10.84 0.53
CA ILE A 108 33.73 11.11 1.85
C ILE A 108 32.54 12.07 1.71
N ILE A 109 32.65 13.13 0.90
CA ILE A 109 31.54 14.08 0.66
C ILE A 109 30.34 13.37 0.01
N ILE A 110 30.56 12.50 -0.98
CA ILE A 110 29.48 11.75 -1.63
C ILE A 110 28.80 10.79 -0.64
N MET A 111 29.56 10.09 0.20
CA MET A 111 29.00 9.21 1.25
C MET A 111 28.22 9.99 2.31
N LEU A 112 28.71 11.15 2.73
CA LEU A 112 27.99 12.03 3.65
C LEU A 112 26.70 12.58 3.03
N LEU A 113 26.73 13.00 1.77
CA LEU A 113 25.56 13.48 1.05
C LEU A 113 24.52 12.37 0.85
N ALA A 114 24.96 11.17 0.45
CA ALA A 114 24.10 10.01 0.31
C ALA A 114 23.47 9.61 1.66
N GLY A 115 24.26 9.62 2.74
CA GLY A 115 23.77 9.40 4.10
C GLY A 115 22.72 10.44 4.52
N LEU A 116 22.98 11.72 4.27
CA LEU A 116 22.03 12.80 4.57
C LEU A 116 20.71 12.64 3.80
N ILE A 117 20.78 12.35 2.49
CA ILE A 117 19.60 12.11 1.66
C ILE A 117 18.82 10.89 2.18
N PHE A 118 19.51 9.81 2.55
CA PHE A 118 18.88 8.63 3.11
C PHE A 118 18.17 8.92 4.44
N THR A 119 18.83 9.64 5.36
CA THR A 119 18.22 10.05 6.62
C THR A 119 17.00 10.95 6.39
N ALA A 120 17.10 11.92 5.47
CA ALA A 120 15.98 12.78 5.11
C ALA A 120 14.80 11.98 4.53
N ALA A 121 15.07 10.99 3.69
CA ALA A 121 14.05 10.10 3.13
C ALA A 121 13.36 9.25 4.22
N VAL A 122 14.11 8.69 5.18
CA VAL A 122 13.55 7.94 6.30
C VAL A 122 12.66 8.82 7.17
N LEU A 123 13.10 10.03 7.51
CA LEU A 123 12.30 10.99 8.27
C LEU A 123 11.02 11.38 7.52
N LEU A 124 11.10 11.58 6.21
CA LEU A 124 9.94 11.85 5.36
C LEU A 124 8.96 10.68 5.39
N VAL A 125 9.42 9.44 5.23
CA VAL A 125 8.54 8.25 5.30
C VAL A 125 7.86 8.13 6.66
N PHE A 126 8.59 8.41 7.74
CA PHE A 126 8.05 8.38 9.10
C PHE A 126 6.97 9.45 9.30
N LEU A 127 7.24 10.68 8.83
CA LEU A 127 6.29 11.79 8.84
C LEU A 127 5.04 11.47 8.02
N LEU A 128 5.19 10.95 6.81
CA LEU A 128 4.07 10.59 5.94
C LEU A 128 3.24 9.44 6.53
N SER A 129 3.88 8.45 7.17
CA SER A 129 3.19 7.37 7.88
C SER A 129 2.36 7.90 9.07
N TRP A 130 2.93 8.85 9.83
CA TRP A 130 2.20 9.53 10.90
C TRP A 130 1.02 10.34 10.37
N LEU A 131 1.24 11.10 9.30
CA LEU A 131 0.22 11.89 8.62
C LEU A 131 -0.94 11.01 8.15
N LYS A 132 -0.62 9.90 7.48
CA LYS A 132 -1.59 8.90 7.03
C LYS A 132 -2.47 8.40 8.16
N ALA A 133 -1.87 8.02 9.30
CA ALA A 133 -2.62 7.53 10.45
C ALA A 133 -3.61 8.56 11.01
N ARG A 134 -3.29 9.87 10.94
CA ARG A 134 -4.23 10.93 11.32
C ARG A 134 -5.34 11.12 10.30
N PHE A 135 -4.98 11.17 9.02
CA PHE A 135 -5.93 11.45 7.95
C PHE A 135 -6.96 10.34 7.74
N GLU A 136 -6.70 9.11 8.14
CA GLU A 136 -7.72 8.04 8.15
C GLU A 136 -8.91 8.36 9.07
N PHE A 137 -8.67 8.99 10.22
CA PHE A 137 -9.74 9.43 11.12
C PHE A 137 -10.42 10.70 10.62
N VAL A 138 -9.66 11.64 10.05
CA VAL A 138 -10.23 12.84 9.39
C VAL A 138 -11.14 12.44 8.24
N PHE A 139 -10.70 11.53 7.38
CA PHE A 139 -11.51 11.03 6.27
C PHE A 139 -12.78 10.32 6.76
N LEU A 140 -12.66 9.45 7.76
CA LEU A 140 -13.82 8.78 8.36
C LEU A 140 -14.82 9.79 8.94
N ASP A 141 -14.35 10.76 9.74
CA ASP A 141 -15.19 11.78 10.38
C ASP A 141 -15.91 12.65 9.34
N ASN A 142 -15.20 13.08 8.31
CA ASN A 142 -15.75 13.93 7.25
C ASN A 142 -16.86 13.22 6.46
N ILE A 143 -16.71 11.91 6.21
CA ILE A 143 -17.74 11.11 5.55
C ILE A 143 -18.99 10.96 6.44
N LEU A 144 -18.80 10.75 7.74
CA LEU A 144 -19.90 10.54 8.69
C LEU A 144 -20.68 11.83 8.97
N THR A 145 -19.97 12.93 9.16
CA THR A 145 -20.56 14.24 9.49
C THR A 145 -20.96 15.05 8.25
N ARG A 146 -20.57 14.62 7.05
CA ARG A 146 -20.80 15.31 5.78
C ARG A 146 -20.22 16.75 5.77
N SER A 147 -19.24 17.04 6.62
CA SER A 147 -18.59 18.35 6.73
C SER A 147 -17.19 18.36 6.09
N PRO A 148 -16.83 19.39 5.30
CA PRO A 148 -15.48 19.56 4.76
C PRO A 148 -14.46 20.09 5.78
N ASP A 149 -14.62 19.80 7.07
CA ASP A 149 -13.73 20.30 8.12
C ASP A 149 -12.49 19.41 8.29
N ILE A 150 -11.29 20.02 8.29
CA ILE A 150 -10.05 19.27 8.56
C ILE A 150 -9.58 19.49 10.00
N ALA A 151 -9.67 20.73 10.49
CA ALA A 151 -9.06 21.13 11.76
C ALA A 151 -9.73 20.49 12.99
N ARG A 152 -11.05 20.35 12.98
CA ARG A 152 -11.82 19.74 14.07
C ARG A 152 -11.45 18.25 14.27
N PRO A 153 -11.66 17.36 13.28
CA PRO A 153 -11.35 15.94 13.45
C PRO A 153 -9.85 15.67 13.62
N TRP A 154 -8.99 16.54 13.08
CA TRP A 154 -7.55 16.46 13.30
C TRP A 154 -7.16 16.59 14.77
N ARG A 155 -7.81 17.51 15.51
CA ARG A 155 -7.55 17.77 16.94
C ARG A 155 -8.19 16.71 17.84
N GLU A 156 -9.43 16.35 17.55
CA GLU A 156 -10.21 15.41 18.37
C GLU A 156 -9.65 13.98 18.32
N ASN A 157 -9.24 13.51 17.13
CA ASN A 157 -8.74 12.15 16.93
C ASN A 157 -7.22 12.01 17.13
N THR A 158 -6.59 12.93 17.87
CA THR A 158 -5.13 12.96 18.03
C THR A 158 -4.56 11.72 18.71
N SER A 159 -5.18 11.32 19.82
CA SER A 159 -4.77 10.16 20.61
C SER A 159 -4.94 8.86 19.83
N LEU A 160 -6.07 8.71 19.11
CA LEU A 160 -6.39 7.54 18.28
C LEU A 160 -5.40 7.41 17.13
N GLY A 161 -5.16 8.49 16.39
CA GLY A 161 -4.21 8.51 15.28
C GLY A 161 -2.77 8.21 15.70
N ASN A 162 -2.31 8.75 16.84
CA ASN A 162 -1.00 8.42 17.40
C ASN A 162 -0.89 6.94 17.79
N SER A 163 -1.97 6.35 18.35
CA SER A 163 -1.99 4.92 18.69
C SER A 163 -1.92 4.04 17.44
N VAL A 164 -2.58 4.42 16.34
CA VAL A 164 -2.51 3.69 15.06
C VAL A 164 -1.12 3.78 14.46
N PHE A 165 -0.52 4.97 14.49
CA PHE A 165 0.83 5.19 14.00
C PHE A 165 1.85 4.29 14.71
N ILE A 166 1.87 4.33 16.04
CA ILE A 166 2.81 3.51 16.85
C ILE A 166 2.57 2.03 16.57
N PHE A 167 1.31 1.59 16.53
CA PHE A 167 0.97 0.21 16.24
C PHE A 167 1.51 -0.22 14.87
N ARG A 168 1.30 0.57 13.81
CA ARG A 168 1.81 0.27 12.47
C ARG A 168 3.33 0.23 12.40
N VAL A 169 4.02 1.18 13.04
CA VAL A 169 5.50 1.20 13.08
C VAL A 169 6.03 -0.05 13.76
N LEU A 170 5.48 -0.41 14.93
CA LEU A 170 5.90 -1.60 15.66
C LEU A 170 5.63 -2.88 14.86
N THR A 171 4.43 -3.02 14.28
CA THR A 171 4.10 -4.21 13.48
C THR A 171 4.96 -4.30 12.22
N ASN A 172 5.28 -3.18 11.56
CA ASN A 172 6.21 -3.17 10.43
C ASN A 172 7.65 -3.55 10.84
N ILE A 173 8.15 -3.04 11.96
CA ILE A 173 9.48 -3.42 12.47
C ILE A 173 9.52 -4.92 12.78
N ILE A 174 8.50 -5.46 13.45
CA ILE A 174 8.39 -6.90 13.75
C ILE A 174 8.35 -7.72 12.44
N GLY A 175 7.55 -7.30 11.46
CA GLY A 175 7.48 -7.95 10.14
C GLY A 175 8.84 -7.96 9.43
N ILE A 176 9.55 -6.83 9.41
CA ILE A 176 10.89 -6.72 8.82
C ILE A 176 11.89 -7.63 9.55
N MET A 177 11.86 -7.68 10.88
CA MET A 177 12.74 -8.57 11.66
C MET A 177 12.50 -10.04 11.34
N ILE A 178 11.24 -10.47 11.22
CA ILE A 178 10.88 -11.84 10.84
C ILE A 178 11.35 -12.15 9.41
N LEU A 179 11.15 -11.24 8.47
CA LEU A 179 11.58 -11.39 7.07
C LEU A 179 13.10 -11.46 6.94
N LEU A 180 13.85 -10.58 7.63
CA LEU A 180 15.31 -10.61 7.63
C LEU A 180 15.86 -11.90 8.24
N THR A 181 15.23 -12.40 9.30
CA THR A 181 15.60 -13.68 9.90
C THR A 181 15.36 -14.83 8.91
N GLY A 182 14.20 -14.84 8.25
CA GLY A 182 13.89 -15.83 7.21
C GLY A 182 14.86 -15.78 6.04
N LEU A 183 15.20 -14.58 5.56
CA LEU A 183 16.15 -14.37 4.47
C LEU A 183 17.58 -14.77 4.88
N ALA A 184 17.99 -14.53 6.13
CA ALA A 184 19.28 -14.96 6.65
C ALA A 184 19.39 -16.49 6.67
N VAL A 185 18.35 -17.19 7.13
CA VAL A 185 18.28 -18.67 7.10
C VAL A 185 18.39 -19.19 5.65
N MET A 186 17.61 -18.60 4.74
CA MET A 186 17.67 -18.91 3.31
C MET A 186 19.07 -18.65 2.72
N GLY A 187 19.73 -17.56 3.11
CA GLY A 187 21.07 -17.22 2.69
C GLY A 187 22.12 -18.22 3.15
N VAL A 188 22.02 -18.73 4.39
CA VAL A 188 22.91 -19.79 4.91
C VAL A 188 22.72 -21.09 4.12
N LEU A 189 21.46 -21.51 3.87
CA LEU A 189 21.16 -22.70 3.08
C LEU A 189 21.64 -22.57 1.62
N ALA A 190 21.46 -21.39 1.03
CA ALA A 190 21.96 -21.10 -0.31
C ALA A 190 23.49 -21.12 -0.35
N PHE A 191 24.16 -20.61 0.69
CA PHE A 191 25.62 -20.63 0.78
C PHE A 191 26.19 -22.05 0.87
N THR A 192 25.53 -22.95 1.60
CA THR A 192 25.93 -24.37 1.63
C THR A 192 25.79 -25.04 0.26
N TRP A 193 24.72 -24.73 -0.47
CA TRP A 193 24.53 -25.22 -1.84
C TRP A 193 25.61 -24.67 -2.79
N ILE A 194 25.88 -23.36 -2.75
CA ILE A 194 26.90 -22.74 -3.60
C ILE A 194 28.29 -23.35 -3.36
N LYS A 195 28.65 -23.62 -2.10
CA LYS A 195 29.92 -24.31 -1.77
C LYS A 195 30.02 -25.70 -2.40
N GLN A 196 28.93 -26.47 -2.37
CA GLN A 196 28.87 -27.79 -2.99
C GLN A 196 29.07 -27.70 -4.51
N SER A 197 28.35 -26.80 -5.18
CA SER A 197 28.47 -26.64 -6.64
C SER A 197 29.84 -26.14 -7.10
N ILE A 198 30.52 -25.31 -6.29
CA ILE A 198 31.89 -24.88 -6.58
C ILE A 198 32.87 -26.05 -6.43
N ALA A 199 32.70 -26.91 -5.42
CA ALA A 199 33.56 -28.08 -5.20
C ALA A 199 33.47 -29.08 -6.36
N GLU A 200 32.27 -29.25 -6.94
CA GLU A 200 32.01 -30.19 -8.03
C GLU A 200 32.34 -29.61 -9.43
N LYS A 201 32.80 -28.36 -9.51
CA LYS A 201 33.14 -27.63 -10.76
C LYS A 201 32.05 -27.69 -11.85
N SER A 202 30.82 -28.00 -11.47
CA SER A 202 29.66 -28.12 -12.36
C SER A 202 28.42 -27.64 -11.62
N PHE A 203 27.43 -27.16 -12.37
CA PHE A 203 26.15 -26.74 -11.79
C PHE A 203 25.37 -27.97 -11.33
N SER A 204 25.50 -28.32 -10.05
CA SER A 204 24.72 -29.37 -9.41
C SER A 204 23.48 -28.80 -8.72
N TRP A 205 22.36 -29.50 -8.88
CA TRP A 205 21.15 -29.22 -8.11
C TRP A 205 21.42 -29.45 -6.62
N PRO A 206 20.80 -28.67 -5.71
CA PRO A 206 21.00 -28.83 -4.28
C PRO A 206 20.60 -30.23 -3.83
N ASP A 207 21.32 -30.77 -2.85
CA ASP A 207 20.95 -32.02 -2.20
C ASP A 207 19.46 -31.98 -1.79
N PRO A 208 18.71 -33.10 -1.92
CA PRO A 208 17.28 -33.13 -1.64
C PRO A 208 16.92 -32.55 -0.26
N GLY A 209 17.78 -32.75 0.75
CA GLY A 209 17.58 -32.18 2.09
C GLY A 209 17.65 -30.64 2.12
N ILE A 210 18.59 -30.03 1.39
CA ILE A 210 18.72 -28.56 1.29
C ILE A 210 17.56 -28.00 0.47
N ALA A 211 17.20 -28.66 -0.63
CA ALA A 211 16.08 -28.26 -1.48
C ALA A 211 14.74 -28.24 -0.72
N ILE A 212 14.46 -29.30 0.06
CA ILE A 212 13.26 -29.38 0.91
C ILE A 212 13.30 -28.30 1.99
N SER A 213 14.43 -28.10 2.65
CA SER A 213 14.58 -27.07 3.69
C SER A 213 14.33 -25.66 3.14
N LEU A 214 14.86 -25.36 1.96
CA LEU A 214 14.65 -24.09 1.25
C LEU A 214 13.16 -23.89 0.91
N ALA A 215 12.51 -24.91 0.37
CA ALA A 215 11.09 -24.87 0.04
C ALA A 215 10.21 -24.65 1.29
N VAL A 216 10.53 -25.33 2.39
CA VAL A 216 9.83 -25.16 3.68
C VAL A 216 10.02 -23.75 4.23
N CYS A 217 11.23 -23.20 4.18
CA CYS A 217 11.48 -21.82 4.62
C CYS A 217 10.68 -20.81 3.79
N VAL A 218 10.63 -20.96 2.45
CA VAL A 218 9.79 -20.12 1.58
C VAL A 218 8.32 -20.28 1.92
N LEU A 219 7.84 -21.50 2.16
CA LEU A 219 6.46 -21.77 2.57
C LEU A 219 6.12 -21.09 3.91
N ILE A 220 6.99 -21.18 4.91
CA ILE A 220 6.80 -20.53 6.21
C ILE A 220 6.74 -19.02 6.05
N ILE A 221 7.68 -18.43 5.30
CA ILE A 221 7.72 -16.97 5.05
C ILE A 221 6.46 -16.52 4.34
N THR A 222 6.00 -17.24 3.31
CA THR A 222 4.78 -16.90 2.56
C THR A 222 3.52 -17.01 3.41
N VAL A 223 3.39 -18.06 4.24
CA VAL A 223 2.27 -18.21 5.18
C VAL A 223 2.26 -17.10 6.24
N ILE A 224 3.42 -16.74 6.79
CA ILE A 224 3.54 -15.64 7.76
C ILE A 224 3.18 -14.31 7.10
N SER A 225 3.71 -14.01 5.91
CA SER A 225 3.37 -12.78 5.17
C SER A 225 1.87 -12.68 4.96
N LEU A 226 1.25 -13.76 4.44
CA LEU A 226 -0.18 -13.84 4.22
C LEU A 226 -0.99 -13.56 5.49
N PHE A 227 -0.59 -14.13 6.62
CA PHE A 227 -1.24 -13.89 7.90
C PHE A 227 -1.19 -12.41 8.31
N PHE A 228 -0.01 -11.77 8.19
CA PHE A 228 0.14 -10.34 8.48
C PHE A 228 -0.71 -9.48 7.53
N THR A 229 -0.75 -9.80 6.23
CA THR A 229 -1.58 -9.07 5.25
C THR A 229 -3.06 -9.09 5.64
N VAL A 230 -3.60 -10.27 5.96
CA VAL A 230 -5.00 -10.41 6.37
C VAL A 230 -5.25 -9.66 7.67
N LEU A 231 -4.32 -9.71 8.62
CA LEU A 231 -4.43 -8.98 9.88
C LEU A 231 -4.47 -7.46 9.65
N PHE A 232 -3.57 -6.92 8.83
CA PHE A 232 -3.54 -5.50 8.47
C PHE A 232 -4.79 -5.07 7.70
N PHE A 233 -5.27 -5.92 6.79
CA PHE A 233 -6.51 -5.69 6.07
C PHE A 233 -7.69 -5.56 7.04
N LEU A 234 -7.86 -6.51 7.95
CA LEU A 234 -8.92 -6.47 8.96
C LEU A 234 -8.78 -5.26 9.89
N PHE A 235 -7.55 -4.92 10.29
CA PHE A 235 -7.28 -3.75 11.12
C PHE A 235 -7.74 -2.47 10.42
N LYS A 236 -7.36 -2.28 9.16
CA LYS A 236 -7.71 -1.09 8.41
C LYS A 236 -9.22 -0.97 8.17
N HIS A 237 -9.87 -2.07 7.77
CA HIS A 237 -11.30 -2.05 7.46
C HIS A 237 -12.19 -1.97 8.70
N PHE A 238 -11.82 -2.61 9.81
CA PHE A 238 -12.71 -2.78 10.97
C PHE A 238 -12.20 -2.17 12.27
N ALA A 239 -10.89 -2.20 12.54
CA ALA A 239 -10.38 -1.63 13.78
C ALA A 239 -10.50 -0.11 13.78
N ILE A 240 -10.24 0.58 12.66
CA ILE A 240 -10.35 2.05 12.60
C ILE A 240 -11.77 2.55 12.93
N PRO A 241 -12.86 2.05 12.29
CA PRO A 241 -14.23 2.43 12.71
C PRO A 241 -14.52 2.15 14.18
N MET A 242 -14.09 1.00 14.67
CA MET A 242 -14.31 0.59 16.06
C MET A 242 -13.57 1.49 17.05
N MET A 243 -12.33 1.89 16.72
CA MET A 243 -11.56 2.86 17.48
C MET A 243 -12.26 4.22 17.55
N TYR A 244 -12.81 4.68 16.42
CA TYR A 244 -13.53 5.95 16.35
C TYR A 244 -14.82 5.92 17.19
N LYS A 245 -15.64 4.86 17.07
CA LYS A 245 -16.90 4.73 17.84
C LYS A 245 -16.68 4.58 19.34
N LYS A 246 -15.82 3.63 19.73
CA LYS A 246 -15.65 3.22 21.14
C LYS A 246 -14.57 4.01 21.87
N ASN A 247 -13.89 4.94 21.18
CA ASN A 247 -12.74 5.70 21.70
C ASN A 247 -11.65 4.81 22.34
N ILE A 248 -11.38 3.65 21.72
CA ILE A 248 -10.39 2.68 22.20
C ILE A 248 -9.09 2.75 21.38
N LYS A 249 -7.97 2.42 22.02
CA LYS A 249 -6.65 2.34 21.37
C LYS A 249 -6.54 1.13 20.41
N SER A 250 -5.49 1.11 19.60
CA SER A 250 -5.28 0.11 18.52
C SER A 250 -5.26 -1.35 18.99
N LEU A 251 -4.62 -1.64 20.12
CA LEU A 251 -4.48 -3.02 20.61
C LEU A 251 -5.82 -3.59 21.15
N PRO A 252 -6.59 -2.89 22.02
CA PRO A 252 -7.94 -3.33 22.34
C PRO A 252 -8.84 -3.50 21.11
N ALA A 253 -8.72 -2.59 20.12
CA ALA A 253 -9.50 -2.68 18.89
C ALA A 253 -9.19 -3.94 18.08
N ILE A 254 -7.91 -4.31 17.92
CA ILE A 254 -7.56 -5.53 17.18
C ILE A 254 -8.00 -6.80 17.90
N ILE A 255 -7.94 -6.83 19.24
CA ILE A 255 -8.43 -7.96 20.04
C ILE A 255 -9.95 -8.12 19.84
N ASN A 256 -10.69 -7.02 19.87
CA ASN A 256 -12.14 -7.05 19.63
C ASN A 256 -12.47 -7.51 18.22
N VAL A 257 -11.81 -6.96 17.19
CA VAL A 257 -11.99 -7.38 15.79
C VAL A 257 -11.63 -8.85 15.60
N TYR A 258 -10.54 -9.32 16.19
CA TYR A 258 -10.14 -10.72 16.12
C TYR A 258 -11.16 -11.63 16.81
N SER A 259 -11.74 -11.20 17.93
CA SER A 259 -12.81 -11.94 18.60
C SER A 259 -14.07 -12.05 17.73
N LEU A 260 -14.42 -11.00 16.98
CA LEU A 260 -15.53 -11.01 16.02
C LEU A 260 -15.22 -11.92 14.83
N PHE A 261 -14.00 -11.85 14.31
CA PHE A 261 -13.54 -12.72 13.23
C PHE A 261 -13.65 -14.21 13.61
N ARG A 262 -13.25 -14.56 14.83
CA ARG A 262 -13.34 -15.93 15.34
C ARG A 262 -14.79 -16.40 15.55
N LYS A 263 -15.71 -15.49 15.90
CA LYS A 263 -17.14 -15.81 16.05
C LYS A 263 -17.83 -16.04 14.70
N HIS A 264 -17.47 -15.27 13.67
CA HIS A 264 -18.15 -15.30 12.37
C HIS A 264 -17.18 -15.40 11.16
N PRO A 265 -16.30 -16.42 11.09
CA PRO A 265 -15.24 -16.48 10.07
C PRO A 265 -15.79 -16.49 8.64
N TRP A 266 -16.93 -17.15 8.44
CA TRP A 266 -17.58 -17.23 7.13
C TRP A 266 -18.14 -15.90 6.64
N ALA A 267 -18.63 -15.03 7.54
CA ALA A 267 -19.09 -13.70 7.17
C ALA A 267 -17.91 -12.83 6.72
N PHE A 268 -16.81 -12.86 7.46
CA PHE A 268 -15.59 -12.13 7.10
C PHE A 268 -14.97 -12.65 5.80
N SER A 269 -14.96 -13.96 5.57
CA SER A 269 -14.48 -14.55 4.31
C SER A 269 -15.29 -14.05 3.10
N LYS A 270 -16.63 -14.03 3.20
CA LYS A 270 -17.49 -13.47 2.14
C LYS A 270 -17.27 -11.98 1.94
N TYR A 271 -17.11 -11.21 3.02
CA TYR A 271 -16.76 -9.79 2.95
C TYR A 271 -15.44 -9.59 2.20
N ILE A 272 -14.38 -10.30 2.57
CA ILE A 272 -13.07 -10.23 1.92
C ILE A 272 -13.22 -10.56 0.44
N MET A 273 -13.86 -11.68 0.11
CA MET A 273 -14.09 -12.10 -1.28
C MET A 273 -14.83 -11.04 -2.10
N LEU A 274 -15.88 -10.43 -1.55
CA LEU A 274 -16.64 -9.38 -2.24
C LEU A 274 -15.80 -8.11 -2.43
N VAL A 275 -15.05 -7.69 -1.40
CA VAL A 275 -14.10 -6.56 -1.51
C VAL A 275 -13.02 -6.85 -2.56
N CYS A 276 -12.53 -8.09 -2.66
CA CYS A 276 -11.60 -8.51 -3.71
C CYS A 276 -12.22 -8.32 -5.10
N ILE A 277 -13.42 -8.85 -5.32
CA ILE A 277 -14.12 -8.77 -6.61
C ILE A 277 -14.38 -7.30 -6.99
N LEU A 278 -14.87 -6.48 -6.06
CA LEU A 278 -15.14 -5.06 -6.29
C LEU A 278 -13.86 -4.29 -6.63
N ASN A 279 -12.76 -4.53 -5.91
CA ASN A 279 -11.48 -3.89 -6.19
C ASN A 279 -10.92 -4.30 -7.56
N ILE A 280 -11.06 -5.56 -7.95
CA ILE A 280 -10.68 -6.04 -9.29
C ILE A 280 -11.54 -5.35 -10.35
N GLY A 281 -12.86 -5.30 -10.14
CA GLY A 281 -13.80 -4.64 -11.05
C GLY A 281 -13.48 -3.16 -11.27
N ILE A 282 -13.27 -2.39 -10.20
CA ILE A 282 -12.92 -0.96 -10.30
C ILE A 282 -11.59 -0.77 -11.03
N LYS A 283 -10.57 -1.58 -10.73
CA LYS A 283 -9.27 -1.51 -11.42
C LYS A 283 -9.40 -1.87 -12.91
N LEU A 284 -10.22 -2.87 -13.25
CA LEU A 284 -10.50 -3.25 -14.63
C LEU A 284 -11.22 -2.12 -15.39
N ILE A 285 -12.24 -1.51 -14.78
CA ILE A 285 -12.96 -0.36 -15.37
C ILE A 285 -11.99 0.80 -15.61
N LEU A 286 -11.18 1.17 -14.61
CA LEU A 286 -10.18 2.22 -14.76
C LEU A 286 -9.17 1.90 -15.87
N PHE A 287 -8.74 0.64 -15.97
CA PHE A 287 -7.83 0.19 -17.02
C PHE A 287 -8.45 0.31 -18.42
N ILE A 288 -9.71 -0.11 -18.58
CA ILE A 288 -10.45 0.05 -19.85
C ILE A 288 -10.57 1.54 -20.20
N VAL A 289 -10.92 2.41 -19.24
CA VAL A 289 -11.01 3.86 -19.45
C VAL A 289 -9.67 4.44 -19.90
N CYS A 290 -8.56 4.01 -19.31
CA CYS A 290 -7.22 4.45 -19.71
C CYS A 290 -6.87 4.01 -21.14
N ILE A 291 -7.28 2.81 -21.57
CA ILE A 291 -7.10 2.36 -22.95
C ILE A 291 -7.96 3.20 -23.90
N CYS A 292 -9.23 3.44 -23.56
CA CYS A 292 -10.16 4.19 -24.40
C CYS A 292 -9.78 5.66 -24.57
N THR A 293 -9.17 6.29 -23.55
CA THR A 293 -8.76 7.70 -23.58
C THR A 293 -7.38 7.92 -24.21
N CYS A 294 -6.73 6.85 -24.72
CA CYS A 294 -5.37 6.88 -25.22
C CYS A 294 -4.39 7.47 -24.16
N CYS A 295 -3.19 7.87 -24.56
CA CYS A 295 -2.11 8.31 -23.66
C CYS A 295 -2.51 9.34 -22.59
N THR A 296 -3.60 10.10 -22.78
CA THR A 296 -4.07 11.11 -21.82
C THR A 296 -4.59 10.50 -20.51
N GLY A 297 -5.31 9.37 -20.55
CA GLY A 297 -5.83 8.71 -19.36
C GLY A 297 -4.73 8.21 -18.43
N PHE A 298 -3.68 7.65 -19.01
CA PHE A 298 -2.50 7.20 -18.27
C PHE A 298 -1.72 8.37 -17.65
N ILE A 299 -1.58 9.50 -18.36
CA ILE A 299 -0.91 10.70 -17.84
C ILE A 299 -1.70 11.29 -16.66
N VAL A 300 -3.03 11.39 -16.79
CA VAL A 300 -3.91 11.90 -15.73
C VAL A 300 -3.90 11.01 -14.49
N LEU A 301 -3.98 9.69 -14.67
CA LEU A 301 -3.95 8.73 -13.55
C LEU A 301 -2.56 8.63 -12.89
N SER A 302 -1.50 9.01 -13.61
CA SER A 302 -0.14 9.06 -13.05
C SER A 302 0.02 10.17 -12.00
N ILE A 303 -0.84 11.19 -12.01
CA ILE A 303 -0.88 12.23 -10.97
C ILE A 303 -1.61 11.65 -9.75
N PRO A 304 -0.93 11.37 -8.61
CA PRO A 304 -1.51 10.60 -7.50
C PRO A 304 -2.75 11.24 -6.86
N TYR A 305 -2.77 12.57 -6.77
CA TYR A 305 -3.90 13.30 -6.21
C TYR A 305 -5.13 13.26 -7.12
N LEU A 306 -4.93 13.43 -8.43
CA LEU A 306 -6.03 13.42 -9.40
C LEU A 306 -6.62 12.02 -9.58
N SER A 307 -5.78 10.98 -9.53
CA SER A 307 -6.23 9.59 -9.45
C SER A 307 -7.16 9.37 -8.25
N THR A 308 -6.81 9.92 -7.08
CA THR A 308 -7.64 9.80 -5.88
C THR A 308 -8.98 10.51 -6.03
N LEU A 309 -9.03 11.69 -6.67
CA LEU A 309 -10.27 12.42 -6.91
C LEU A 309 -11.23 11.65 -7.82
N ILE A 310 -10.70 10.98 -8.86
CA ILE A 310 -11.50 10.15 -9.77
C ILE A 310 -12.02 8.90 -9.04
N VAL A 311 -11.20 8.30 -8.17
CA VAL A 311 -11.52 7.07 -7.42
C VAL A 311 -12.25 7.38 -6.10
N LEU A 312 -12.50 8.65 -5.78
CA LEU A 312 -13.13 9.07 -4.53
C LEU A 312 -14.47 8.39 -4.26
N PRO A 313 -15.41 8.25 -5.23
CA PRO A 313 -16.65 7.52 -5.01
C PRO A 313 -16.42 6.08 -4.55
N ALA A 314 -15.44 5.39 -5.13
CA ALA A 314 -15.07 4.04 -4.72
C ALA A 314 -14.48 4.00 -3.30
N LEU A 315 -13.63 4.97 -2.94
CA LEU A 315 -13.03 5.03 -1.59
C LEU A 315 -14.08 5.27 -0.50
N VAL A 316 -15.01 6.19 -0.75
CA VAL A 316 -16.13 6.47 0.16
C VAL A 316 -17.06 5.25 0.25
N PHE A 317 -17.35 4.61 -0.89
CA PHE A 317 -18.14 3.40 -0.94
C PHE A 317 -17.53 2.24 -0.16
N PHE A 318 -16.23 1.94 -0.34
CA PHE A 318 -15.57 0.89 0.44
C PHE A 318 -15.56 1.22 1.93
N ARG A 319 -15.49 2.51 2.28
CA ARG A 319 -15.57 2.93 3.68
C ARG A 319 -16.96 2.66 4.24
N PHE A 320 -18.03 3.12 3.59
CA PHE A 320 -19.40 2.82 4.03
C PHE A 320 -19.71 1.33 4.06
N PHE A 321 -19.23 0.58 3.07
CA PHE A 321 -19.40 -0.88 3.02
C PHE A 321 -18.80 -1.58 4.25
N SER A 322 -17.61 -1.16 4.68
CA SER A 322 -17.00 -1.68 5.91
C SER A 322 -17.79 -1.31 7.17
N LEU A 323 -18.39 -0.12 7.22
CA LEU A 323 -19.19 0.35 8.36
C LEU A 323 -20.52 -0.39 8.46
N GLU A 324 -21.22 -0.56 7.34
CA GLU A 324 -22.51 -1.26 7.29
C GLU A 324 -22.35 -2.74 7.62
N PHE A 325 -21.30 -3.38 7.09
CA PHE A 325 -21.00 -4.77 7.46
C PHE A 325 -20.68 -4.91 8.96
N LEU A 326 -19.92 -3.95 9.53
CA LEU A 326 -19.62 -3.97 10.96
C LEU A 326 -20.88 -3.77 11.81
N ALA A 327 -21.77 -2.85 11.40
CA ALA A 327 -23.04 -2.60 12.07
C ALA A 327 -23.97 -3.82 12.06
N GLN A 328 -23.95 -4.64 11.00
CA GLN A 328 -24.73 -5.89 10.94
C GLN A 328 -24.23 -6.99 11.88
N ILE A 329 -22.94 -6.99 12.22
CA ILE A 329 -22.32 -8.03 13.07
C ILE A 329 -22.37 -7.64 14.55
N ASP A 330 -22.13 -6.36 14.83
CA ASP A 330 -22.09 -5.81 16.18
C ASP A 330 -22.83 -4.47 16.21
N ASP A 331 -24.06 -4.49 16.72
CA ASP A 331 -24.91 -3.29 16.86
C ASP A 331 -24.20 -2.19 17.68
N SER A 332 -23.32 -2.56 18.63
CA SER A 332 -22.55 -1.60 19.42
C SER A 332 -21.51 -0.81 18.60
N CYS A 333 -21.22 -1.26 17.38
CA CYS A 333 -20.34 -0.58 16.43
C CYS A 333 -21.12 0.20 15.35
N ASN A 334 -22.45 0.29 15.44
CA ASN A 334 -23.24 1.03 14.48
C ASN A 334 -23.00 2.55 14.64
N LEU A 335 -22.32 3.13 13.65
CA LEU A 335 -22.00 4.56 13.58
C LEU A 335 -23.17 5.42 13.07
N PHE A 336 -24.25 4.82 12.59
CA PHE A 336 -25.35 5.54 11.96
C PHE A 336 -26.53 5.85 12.90
N ILE A 337 -26.54 5.29 14.10
CA ILE A 337 -27.65 5.47 15.07
C ILE A 337 -27.55 6.81 15.83
N GLU A 338 -26.36 7.43 15.91
CA GLU A 338 -26.12 8.61 16.76
C GLU A 338 -26.43 9.96 16.10
N ASN A 339 -26.88 9.97 14.84
CA ASN A 339 -27.16 11.21 14.09
C ASN A 339 -28.67 11.52 13.98
N ASN A 340 -29.51 11.00 14.86
CA ASN A 340 -30.93 11.36 14.96
C ASN A 340 -31.25 12.08 16.26
#